data_AF-A0A7X7KKJ9-F1
#
_entry.id   AF-A0A7X7KKJ9-F1
#
_cell.length_a   1.000
_cell.length_b   1.000
_cell.length_c   1.000
_cell.angle_alpha   90.00
_cell.angle_beta   90.00
_cell.angle_gamma   90.00
#
_symmetry.space_group_name_H-M   'P 1'
#
loop_
_entity.id
_entity.type
_entity.pdbx_description
1 polymer ?
#
loop_
_entity_poly.entity_id
_entity_poly.type
_entity_poly.pdbx_seq_one_letter_code
_entity_poly.pdbx_strand_id
1 'polypeptide(L)' 'YHGVTITGLDAPLARRYGLTRLPQFRFYSRSGVLVTTLTERFTPDDIAAAIDAARKGSKTEARP' A
#
# COMPACT_ATOMS: atom_id res chain seq x y z
N TYR A 1 -15.19 -3.58 -0.57
CA TYR A 1 -13.83 -4.15 -0.38
C TYR A 1 -13.53 -5.03 -1.58
N HIS A 2 -12.60 -4.64 -2.45
CA HIS A 2 -12.15 -5.48 -3.57
C HIS A 2 -10.83 -6.13 -3.17
N GLY A 3 -10.86 -7.42 -2.82
CA GLY A 3 -9.66 -8.21 -2.62
C GLY A 3 -9.19 -8.78 -3.96
N VAL A 4 -7.96 -8.48 -4.35
CA VAL A 4 -7.33 -9.07 -5.55
C VAL A 4 -6.25 -10.03 -5.06
N THR A 5 -6.38 -11.32 -5.42
CA THR A 5 -5.38 -12.33 -5.08
C THR A 5 -4.27 -12.32 -6.12
N ILE A 6 -3.03 -12.19 -5.67
CA ILE A 6 -1.84 -12.27 -6.52
C ILE A 6 -1.11 -13.56 -6.15
N THR A 7 -1.01 -14.47 -7.12
CA THR A 7 -0.45 -15.82 -6.93
C THR A 7 1.08 -15.84 -6.84
N GLY A 8 1.75 -14.75 -7.22
CA GLY A 8 3.20 -14.60 -7.20
C GLY A 8 3.64 -13.32 -7.91
N LEU A 9 4.93 -12.99 -7.80
CA LEU A 9 5.51 -11.77 -8.40
C LEU A 9 5.54 -11.81 -9.93
N ASP A 10 5.44 -12.98 -10.54
CA ASP A 10 5.38 -13.14 -12.00
C ASP A 10 4.00 -12.85 -12.59
N ALA A 11 2.97 -12.73 -11.74
CA ALA A 11 1.62 -12.49 -12.22
C ALA A 11 1.52 -11.13 -12.96
N PRO A 12 0.72 -11.02 -14.04
CA PRO A 12 0.53 -9.76 -14.76
C PRO A 12 0.09 -8.60 -13.86
N LEU A 13 -0.69 -8.91 -12.81
CA LEU A 13 -1.10 -7.93 -11.80
C LEU A 13 0.07 -7.45 -10.94
N ALA A 14 1.00 -8.34 -10.55
CA ALA A 14 2.19 -7.94 -9.82
C ALA A 14 3.03 -6.94 -10.62
N ARG A 15 3.22 -7.18 -11.93
CA ARG A 15 3.90 -6.24 -12.83
C ARG A 15 3.14 -4.93 -13.00
N ARG A 16 1.82 -4.99 -13.26
CA ARG A 16 0.95 -3.82 -13.41
C ARG A 16 0.99 -2.91 -12.19
N TYR A 17 1.09 -3.50 -11.00
CA TYR A 17 1.18 -2.78 -9.75
C TYR A 17 2.62 -2.52 -9.29
N GLY A 18 3.65 -2.91 -10.05
CA GLY A 18 5.06 -2.71 -9.69
C GLY A 18 5.46 -3.40 -8.39
N LEU A 19 4.89 -4.57 -8.10
CA LEU A 19 5.22 -5.35 -6.90
C LEU A 19 6.58 -6.00 -7.08
N THR A 20 7.48 -5.78 -6.12
CA THR A 20 8.85 -6.33 -6.13
C THR A 20 9.13 -7.27 -4.97
N ARG A 21 8.30 -7.26 -3.92
CA ARG A 21 8.42 -8.05 -2.69
C ARG A 21 7.02 -8.34 -2.13
N LEU A 22 6.85 -9.37 -1.30
CA LEU A 22 5.59 -9.71 -0.62
C LEU A 22 5.86 -10.12 0.83
N PRO A 23 4.93 -9.86 1.79
CA PRO A 23 3.63 -9.20 1.63
C PRO A 23 3.75 -7.66 1.54
N GLN A 24 2.85 -7.02 0.79
CA GLN A 24 2.73 -5.55 0.76
C GLN A 24 1.30 -5.12 1.03
N PHE A 25 1.12 -4.09 1.86
CA PHE A 25 -0.17 -3.43 2.09
C PHE A 25 -0.11 -2.01 1.53
N ARG A 26 -1.06 -1.68 0.65
CA ARG A 26 -1.17 -0.37 0.02
C ARG A 26 -2.38 0.38 0.52
N PHE A 27 -2.18 1.61 0.93
CA PHE A 27 -3.22 2.47 1.48
C PHE A 27 -3.50 3.61 0.51
N TYR A 28 -4.75 3.76 0.12
CA TYR A 28 -5.19 4.79 -0.81
C TYR A 28 -6.08 5.81 -0.10
N SER A 29 -6.02 7.06 -0.54
CA SER A 29 -6.96 8.11 -0.14
C SER A 29 -8.36 7.83 -0.70
N ARG A 30 -9.37 8.59 -0.26
CA ARG A 30 -10.73 8.54 -0.83
C ARG A 30 -10.78 8.88 -2.33
N SER A 31 -9.81 9.64 -2.84
CA SER A 31 -9.69 9.97 -4.26
C SER A 31 -8.95 8.91 -5.08
N GLY A 32 -8.55 7.79 -4.48
CA GLY A 32 -7.84 6.71 -5.17
C GLY A 32 -6.34 6.93 -5.32
N VAL A 33 -5.76 7.93 -4.63
CA VAL A 33 -4.32 8.22 -4.67
C VAL A 33 -3.60 7.35 -3.66
N LEU A 34 -2.51 6.69 -4.06
CA LEU A 34 -1.68 5.90 -3.15
C LEU A 34 -1.01 6.82 -2.11
N VAL A 35 -1.28 6.58 -0.83
CA VAL A 35 -0.75 7.37 0.29
C VAL A 35 0.50 6.70 0.88
N THR A 36 0.44 5.40 1.14
CA THR A 36 1.61 4.67 1.68
C THR A 36 1.59 3.20 1.29
N THR A 37 2.78 2.58 1.29
CA THR A 37 2.97 1.15 1.10
C THR A 37 3.80 0.60 2.26
N LEU A 38 3.29 -0.44 2.87
CA LEU A 38 3.88 -1.17 3.98
C LEU A 38 4.42 -2.50 3.41
N THR A 39 5.73 -2.73 3.48
CA THR A 39 6.41 -3.89 2.83
C THR A 39 7.04 -4.95 3.74
N GLU A 40 7.28 -4.71 5.04
CA GLU A 40 7.82 -5.70 5.99
C GLU A 40 7.28 -5.53 7.43
N ARG A 41 7.12 -6.65 8.16
CA ARG A 41 6.57 -6.80 9.55
C ARG A 41 6.05 -5.50 10.19
N PHE A 42 4.79 -5.21 9.95
CA PHE A 42 4.10 -4.06 10.54
C PHE A 42 3.67 -4.40 11.95
N THR A 43 3.90 -3.46 12.87
CA THR A 43 3.24 -3.48 14.16
C THR A 43 1.78 -2.99 14.00
N PRO A 44 0.89 -3.30 14.94
CA PRO A 44 -0.46 -2.72 14.96
C PRO A 44 -0.45 -1.18 14.89
N ASP A 45 0.58 -0.55 15.46
CA ASP A 45 0.75 0.90 15.46
C ASP A 45 1.04 1.46 14.05
N ASP A 46 1.86 0.77 13.25
CA ASP A 46 2.13 1.14 11.85
C ASP A 46 0.86 1.12 10.99
N ILE A 47 -0.03 0.16 11.26
CA ILE A 47 -1.32 0.05 10.57
C ILE A 47 -2.23 1.21 10.96
N ALA A 48 -2.31 1.54 12.26
CA ALA A 48 -3.11 2.66 12.75
C ALA A 48 -2.65 3.99 12.14
N ALA A 49 -1.34 4.24 12.10
CA ALA A 49 -0.76 5.43 11.50
C ALA A 49 -1.06 5.52 9.98
N ALA A 50 -0.95 4.41 9.25
CA ALA A 50 -1.25 4.37 7.81
C ALA A 50 -2.73 4.65 7.52
N ILE A 51 -3.65 4.12 8.34
CA ILE A 51 -5.09 4.39 8.22
C ILE A 51 -5.39 5.87 8.47
N ASP A 52 -4.78 6.45 9.50
CA ASP A 52 -4.96 7.87 9.81
C ASP A 52 -4.41 8.79 8.71
N ALA A 53 -3.25 8.47 8.15
CA ALA A 53 -2.69 9.19 7.00
C ALA A 53 -3.61 9.12 5.77
N ALA A 54 -4.16 7.93 5.49
CA ALA A 54 -5.10 7.72 4.39
C ALA A 54 -6.42 8.49 4.57
N ARG A 55 -6.90 8.62 5.82
CA ARG A 55 -8.10 9.39 6.16
C ARG A 55 -7.88 10.90 6.07
N LYS A 56 -6.71 11.39 6.49
CA LYS A 56 -6.39 12.82 6.53
C LYS A 56 -5.89 13.38 5.19
N GLY A 57 -5.62 12.53 4.20
CA GLY A 57 -5.15 12.96 2.88
C GLY A 57 -3.77 13.63 2.93
N SER A 58 -2.95 13.25 3.91
CA SER A 58 -1.72 13.99 4.21
C SER A 58 -0.57 13.55 3.32
N LYS A 59 -0.05 14.54 2.60
CA LYS A 59 1.14 14.52 1.75
C LYS A 59 2.33 13.96 2.53
N THR A 60 2.76 12.75 2.20
CA THR A 60 4.16 12.37 2.34
C THR A 60 4.64 11.92 0.96
N GLU A 61 4.72 12.87 0.04
CA GLU A 61 5.76 12.84 -0.99
C GLU A 61 7.08 13.05 -0.26
N ALA A 62 7.71 11.96 0.15
CA ALA A 62 9.12 11.95 0.50
C ALA A 62 9.86 11.20 -0.61
N ARG A 63 10.34 11.97 -1.58
CA ARG A 63 11.48 11.66 -2.45
C ARG A 63 12.25 12.99 -2.60
N PRO A 64 13.60 13.00 -2.59
CA PRO A 64 14.46 12.21 -3.45
C PRO A 64 15.15 11.01 -2.78
#